data_AF-A0A2M8DSX7-F1
#
_entry.id   AF-A0A2M8DSX7-F1
#
_cell.length_a   1.000
_cell.length_b   1.000
_cell.length_c   1.000
_cell.angle_alpha   90.00
_cell.angle_beta   90.00
_cell.angle_gamma   90.00
#
_symmetry.space_group_name_H-M   'P 1'
#
loop_
_entity.id
_entity.type
_entity.pdbx_description
1 polymer ?
#
loop_
_entity_poly.entity_id
_entity_poly.type
_entity_poly.pdbx_seq_one_letter_code
_entity_poly.pdbx_strand_id
1 'polypeptide(L)'
;MIIKEGGTSTLKLPHDTSVLLYPDEKNIPGNRVEVNGLQALPLADGLCRIGLQFFRNSPREAEIALGLVRDPGDLLTVLLAGAGLPAAAGRLAGALRFMGRNADADRITETMRRAKHNVRESNPFEILLPTLGNSRERSPYAMRIQSMWAGWRNDVLSVFPSAPGLPKIPDEYLGRIDERYVADAYNSLSIEGYQVNDELIERVAKGNWNPEEDAKDKGDRDAMAARGYFRAFRDVKASIAAILSGENAGEVARKAHHHWYGELFAPSVTAGIVEPHQLAGYRSGPIFIRNSMHTPLPREALADAMETLFNLIAQEPEPAVRAVLGHHLFVFIHPYFDGNGRIGRFLMNAMLASGGYPWTIIRM
;
A
#
# COMPACT_ATOMS: atom_id res chain seq x y z
N MET A 1 16.52 16.25 -15.65
CA MET A 1 16.34 17.53 -14.92
C MET A 1 16.86 18.64 -15.81
N ILE A 2 16.03 19.67 -16.00
CA ILE A 2 16.39 20.83 -16.82
C ILE A 2 17.27 21.76 -15.99
N ILE A 3 18.39 22.20 -16.55
CA ILE A 3 19.28 23.18 -15.92
C ILE A 3 19.30 24.48 -16.74
N LYS A 4 19.56 25.60 -16.07
CA LYS A 4 19.65 26.92 -16.71
C LYS A 4 20.95 27.09 -17.48
N GLU A 5 22.05 26.73 -16.83
CA GLU A 5 23.40 26.88 -17.36
C GLU A 5 24.15 25.56 -17.15
N GLY A 6 25.12 25.28 -18.02
CA GLY A 6 25.91 24.05 -18.00
C GLY A 6 25.68 23.16 -19.24
N GLY A 7 26.43 22.06 -19.32
CA GLY A 7 26.34 21.08 -20.40
C GLY A 7 25.47 19.88 -20.04
N THR A 8 25.04 19.14 -21.07
CA THR A 8 24.37 17.84 -20.87
C THR A 8 25.30 16.89 -20.12
N SER A 9 24.83 16.35 -19.00
CA SER A 9 25.59 15.44 -18.15
C SER A 9 24.67 14.46 -17.44
N THR A 10 25.22 13.34 -16.98
CA THR A 10 24.44 12.32 -16.27
C THR A 10 24.88 12.29 -14.81
N LEU A 11 24.01 12.70 -13.90
CA LEU A 11 24.21 12.55 -12.47
C LEU A 11 23.94 11.10 -12.08
N LYS A 12 24.98 10.36 -11.70
CA LYS A 12 24.85 9.01 -11.15
C LYS A 12 24.29 9.07 -9.73
N LEU A 13 23.32 8.21 -9.45
CA LEU A 13 22.67 8.05 -8.16
C LEU A 13 22.89 6.61 -7.66
N PRO A 14 22.64 6.33 -6.36
CA PRO A 14 22.69 4.97 -5.85
C PRO A 14 21.83 3.97 -6.66
N HIS A 15 22.15 2.68 -6.53
CA HIS A 15 21.40 1.58 -7.16
C HIS A 15 21.37 1.63 -8.71
N ASP A 16 22.49 2.01 -9.33
CA ASP A 16 22.63 2.15 -10.79
C ASP A 16 21.60 3.06 -11.46
N THR A 17 20.98 3.95 -10.67
CA THR A 17 20.06 4.96 -11.17
C THR A 17 20.82 6.21 -11.60
N SER A 18 20.19 7.04 -12.45
CA SER A 18 20.80 8.30 -12.86
C SER A 18 19.77 9.32 -13.30
N VAL A 19 20.15 10.59 -13.22
CA VAL A 19 19.37 11.72 -13.70
C VAL A 19 20.15 12.42 -14.81
N LEU A 20 19.57 12.47 -16.01
CA LEU A 20 20.10 13.27 -17.10
C LEU A 20 19.86 14.75 -16.81
N LEU A 21 20.94 15.53 -16.72
CA LEU A 21 20.94 16.99 -16.67
C LEU A 21 21.12 17.50 -18.10
N TYR A 22 20.27 18.42 -18.54
CA TYR A 22 20.43 19.03 -19.86
C TYR A 22 19.94 20.49 -19.86
N PRO A 23 20.64 21.39 -20.58
CA PRO A 23 20.26 22.79 -20.67
C PRO A 23 19.08 22.97 -21.63
N ASP A 24 18.00 23.58 -21.15
CA ASP A 24 16.82 23.92 -21.97
C ASP A 24 16.08 25.11 -21.37
N GLU A 25 16.66 26.31 -21.53
CA GLU A 25 16.14 27.55 -20.96
C GLU A 25 14.68 27.83 -21.33
N LYS A 26 14.25 27.45 -22.53
CA LYS A 26 12.88 27.68 -23.01
C LYS A 26 11.85 26.84 -22.26
N ASN A 27 12.26 25.68 -21.74
CA ASN A 27 11.39 24.78 -21.01
C ASN A 27 11.65 24.79 -19.50
N ILE A 28 12.48 25.72 -19.00
CA ILE A 28 12.60 25.95 -17.55
C ILE A 28 11.26 26.49 -17.05
N PRO A 29 10.63 25.81 -16.08
CA PRO A 29 9.37 26.28 -15.55
C PRO A 29 9.55 27.61 -14.81
N GLY A 30 8.73 28.61 -15.17
CA GLY A 30 8.68 29.88 -14.44
C GLY A 30 8.07 29.75 -13.04
N ASN A 31 7.19 28.77 -12.83
CA ASN A 31 6.58 28.46 -11.55
C ASN A 31 7.09 27.10 -11.04
N ARG A 32 7.46 27.04 -9.75
CA ARG A 32 8.01 25.86 -9.09
C ARG A 32 7.49 25.75 -7.68
N VAL A 33 7.36 24.51 -7.22
CA VAL A 33 7.00 24.19 -5.83
C VAL A 33 8.13 23.39 -5.22
N GLU A 34 8.41 23.64 -3.94
CA GLU A 34 9.37 22.84 -3.20
C GLU A 34 8.69 21.58 -2.67
N VAL A 35 9.28 20.41 -2.94
CA VAL A 35 8.83 19.11 -2.45
C VAL A 35 10.04 18.39 -1.89
N ASN A 36 10.10 18.22 -0.56
CA ASN A 36 11.22 17.56 0.13
C ASN A 36 12.61 18.12 -0.27
N GLY A 37 12.73 19.45 -0.36
CA GLY A 37 13.95 20.13 -0.78
C GLY A 37 14.23 20.09 -2.29
N LEU A 38 13.36 19.48 -3.10
CA LEU A 38 13.45 19.45 -4.56
C LEU A 38 12.53 20.50 -5.19
N GLN A 39 13.03 21.18 -6.20
CA GLN A 39 12.23 22.11 -7.01
C GLN A 39 11.47 21.32 -8.09
N ALA A 40 10.16 21.18 -7.90
CA ALA A 40 9.27 20.43 -8.78
C ALA A 40 8.34 21.37 -9.57
N LEU A 41 7.82 20.85 -10.67
CA LEU A 41 6.72 21.48 -11.40
C LEU A 41 5.43 21.41 -10.57
N PRO A 42 4.61 22.48 -10.54
CA PRO A 42 3.24 22.36 -10.07
C PRO A 42 2.50 21.28 -10.86
N LEU A 43 1.58 20.58 -10.19
CA LEU A 43 0.87 19.43 -10.79
C LEU A 43 0.20 19.79 -12.14
N ALA A 44 -0.50 20.93 -12.20
CA ALA A 44 -1.19 21.38 -13.40
C ALA A 44 -0.22 21.65 -14.56
N ASP A 45 0.90 22.33 -14.29
CA ASP A 45 1.97 22.55 -15.26
C ASP A 45 2.56 21.22 -15.77
N GLY A 46 2.81 20.29 -14.85
CA GLY A 46 3.26 18.94 -15.18
C GLY A 46 2.30 18.23 -16.14
N LEU A 47 1.02 18.15 -15.76
CA LEU A 47 -0.04 17.52 -16.57
C LEU A 47 -0.18 18.12 -17.97
N CYS A 48 -0.04 19.44 -18.11
CA CYS A 48 -0.12 20.11 -19.41
C CYS A 48 1.09 19.81 -20.32
N ARG A 49 2.24 19.47 -19.73
CA ARG A 49 3.51 19.24 -20.45
C ARG A 49 3.82 17.76 -20.69
N ILE A 50 3.29 16.83 -19.89
CA ILE A 50 3.50 15.40 -20.10
C ILE A 50 2.87 14.93 -21.42
N GLY A 51 3.63 14.13 -22.15
CA GLY A 51 3.20 13.56 -23.43
C GLY A 51 2.29 12.33 -23.26
N LEU A 52 1.76 11.88 -24.40
CA LEU A 52 0.91 10.68 -24.51
C LEU A 52 1.52 9.43 -23.86
N GLN A 53 2.84 9.25 -23.97
CA GLN A 53 3.56 8.08 -23.47
C GLN A 53 3.42 7.89 -21.95
N PHE A 54 3.27 8.98 -21.18
CA PHE A 54 3.08 8.87 -19.72
C PHE A 54 1.78 8.15 -19.37
N PHE A 55 0.69 8.44 -20.08
CA PHE A 55 -0.62 7.82 -19.87
C PHE A 55 -0.64 6.34 -20.25
N ARG A 56 0.22 5.93 -21.20
CA ARG A 56 0.34 4.54 -21.66
C ARG A 56 1.26 3.72 -20.78
N ASN A 57 2.43 4.27 -20.45
CA ASN A 57 3.45 3.58 -19.66
C ASN A 57 3.19 3.64 -18.16
N SER A 58 2.39 4.61 -17.70
CA SER A 58 2.11 4.85 -16.28
C SER A 58 0.66 5.29 -16.06
N PRO A 59 -0.34 4.49 -16.51
CA PRO A 59 -1.75 4.87 -16.47
C PRO A 59 -2.23 5.19 -15.05
N ARG A 60 -1.83 4.38 -14.05
CA ARG A 60 -2.15 4.64 -12.63
C ARG A 60 -1.66 6.00 -12.16
N GLU A 61 -0.43 6.37 -12.50
CA GLU A 61 0.13 7.67 -12.11
C GLU A 61 -0.62 8.83 -12.76
N ALA A 62 -1.03 8.65 -14.01
CA ALA A 62 -1.84 9.62 -14.73
C ALA A 62 -3.24 9.77 -14.12
N GLU A 63 -3.91 8.66 -13.78
CA GLU A 63 -5.21 8.70 -13.09
C GLU A 63 -5.10 9.40 -11.72
N ILE A 64 -4.08 9.06 -10.91
CA ILE A 64 -3.86 9.72 -9.61
C ILE A 64 -3.59 11.22 -9.80
N ALA A 65 -2.68 11.58 -10.71
CA ALA A 65 -2.34 12.97 -10.97
C ALA A 65 -3.55 13.79 -11.44
N LEU A 66 -4.39 13.24 -12.32
CA LEU A 66 -5.64 13.87 -12.73
C LEU A 66 -6.65 13.96 -11.58
N GLY A 67 -6.75 12.92 -10.76
CA GLY A 67 -7.63 12.89 -9.59
C GLY A 67 -7.30 13.97 -8.55
N LEU A 68 -6.02 14.34 -8.43
CA LEU A 68 -5.58 15.43 -7.56
C LEU A 68 -5.96 16.83 -8.08
N VAL A 69 -6.32 16.98 -9.36
CA VAL A 69 -6.80 18.26 -9.92
C VAL A 69 -8.23 18.52 -9.46
N ARG A 70 -8.40 19.46 -8.53
CA ARG A 70 -9.70 19.78 -7.93
C ARG A 70 -10.58 20.65 -8.82
N ASP A 71 -9.98 21.67 -9.43
CA ASP A 71 -10.66 22.59 -10.35
C ASP A 71 -9.93 22.55 -11.71
N PRO A 72 -10.61 22.22 -12.83
CA PRO A 72 -10.01 22.33 -14.16
C PRO A 72 -9.50 23.74 -14.49
N GLY A 73 -9.90 24.78 -13.73
CA GLY A 73 -9.33 26.12 -13.75
C GLY A 73 -7.81 26.14 -13.60
N ASP A 74 -7.24 25.28 -12.75
CA ASP A 74 -5.79 25.17 -12.55
C ASP A 74 -5.09 24.73 -13.85
N LEU A 75 -5.69 23.77 -14.56
CA LEU A 75 -5.22 23.35 -15.88
C LEU A 75 -5.43 24.46 -16.91
N LEU A 76 -6.59 25.09 -16.92
CA LEU A 76 -6.94 26.14 -17.89
C LEU A 76 -6.01 27.35 -17.82
N THR A 77 -5.57 27.77 -16.64
CA THR A 77 -4.58 28.85 -16.49
C THR A 77 -3.29 28.51 -17.24
N VAL A 78 -2.82 27.25 -17.18
CA VAL A 78 -1.63 26.81 -17.92
C VAL A 78 -1.92 26.62 -19.41
N LEU A 79 -3.06 26.01 -19.75
CA LEU A 79 -3.44 25.70 -21.13
C LEU A 79 -3.69 26.94 -21.98
N LEU A 80 -4.14 28.05 -21.38
CA LEU A 80 -4.40 29.33 -22.05
C LEU A 80 -3.21 30.30 -22.02
N ALA A 81 -2.16 29.99 -21.27
CA ALA A 81 -1.00 30.86 -21.18
C ALA A 81 -0.24 30.92 -22.52
N GLY A 82 0.29 32.10 -22.85
CA GLY A 82 1.10 32.33 -24.05
C GLY A 82 0.35 32.00 -25.34
N ALA A 83 0.93 31.12 -26.17
CA ALA A 83 0.32 30.69 -27.44
C ALA A 83 -0.83 29.67 -27.26
N GLY A 84 -1.09 29.23 -26.04
CA GLY A 84 -2.05 28.17 -25.72
C GLY A 84 -1.56 26.77 -26.08
N LEU A 85 -2.13 25.75 -25.42
CA LEU A 85 -1.74 24.35 -25.55
C LEU A 85 -2.93 23.47 -26.02
N PRO A 86 -3.46 23.67 -27.25
CA PRO A 86 -4.66 22.98 -27.72
C PRO A 86 -4.55 21.45 -27.74
N ALA A 87 -3.37 20.91 -28.09
CA ALA A 87 -3.12 19.47 -28.09
C ALA A 87 -3.11 18.88 -26.67
N ALA A 88 -2.59 19.62 -25.67
CA ALA A 88 -2.65 19.20 -24.27
C ALA A 88 -4.09 19.28 -23.74
N ALA A 89 -4.82 20.34 -24.06
CA ALA A 89 -6.22 20.49 -23.68
C ALA A 89 -7.09 19.32 -24.18
N GLY A 90 -6.95 18.93 -25.46
CA GLY A 90 -7.70 17.82 -26.04
C GLY A 90 -7.36 16.47 -25.39
N ARG A 91 -6.09 16.25 -25.06
CA ARG A 91 -5.62 15.06 -24.35
C ARG A 91 -6.17 14.99 -22.93
N LEU A 92 -6.06 16.08 -22.16
CA LEU A 92 -6.52 16.14 -20.77
C LEU A 92 -8.04 16.06 -20.68
N ALA A 93 -8.77 16.70 -21.58
CA ALA A 93 -10.23 16.57 -21.66
C ALA A 93 -10.64 15.11 -21.95
N GLY A 94 -10.01 14.46 -22.92
CA GLY A 94 -10.25 13.04 -23.20
C GLY A 94 -9.93 12.12 -22.02
N ALA A 95 -8.83 12.40 -21.30
CA ALA A 95 -8.44 11.66 -20.10
C ALA A 95 -9.44 11.82 -18.94
N LEU A 96 -9.87 13.06 -18.67
CA LEU A 96 -10.89 13.35 -17.65
C LEU A 96 -12.23 12.70 -17.99
N ARG A 97 -12.62 12.71 -19.27
CA ARG A 97 -13.82 12.04 -19.76
C ARG A 97 -13.76 10.53 -19.53
N PHE A 98 -12.62 9.91 -19.81
CA PHE A 98 -12.37 8.50 -19.54
C PHE A 98 -12.54 8.15 -18.05
N MET A 99 -12.11 9.05 -17.15
CA MET A 99 -12.30 8.92 -15.70
C MET A 99 -13.70 9.33 -15.20
N GLY A 100 -14.66 9.58 -16.11
CA GLY A 100 -16.03 9.97 -15.76
C GLY A 100 -16.20 11.44 -15.33
N ARG A 101 -15.17 12.28 -15.47
CA ARG A 101 -15.20 13.72 -15.15
C ARG A 101 -15.66 14.56 -16.34
N ASN A 102 -16.85 14.26 -16.86
CA ASN A 102 -17.41 14.88 -18.07
C ASN A 102 -17.49 16.41 -17.99
N ALA A 103 -18.01 16.94 -16.86
CA ALA A 103 -18.16 18.38 -16.69
C ALA A 103 -16.83 19.14 -16.73
N ASP A 104 -15.75 18.54 -16.21
CA ASP A 104 -14.42 19.15 -16.25
C ASP A 104 -13.82 19.12 -17.65
N ALA A 105 -14.02 18.00 -18.38
CA ALA A 105 -13.63 17.89 -19.78
C ALA A 105 -14.35 18.93 -20.66
N ASP A 106 -15.67 19.09 -20.48
CA ASP A 106 -16.49 20.06 -21.21
C ASP A 106 -16.02 21.49 -20.92
N ARG A 107 -15.80 21.84 -19.64
CA ARG A 107 -15.29 23.16 -19.24
C ARG A 107 -13.94 23.47 -19.88
N ILE A 108 -13.03 22.49 -19.96
CA ILE A 108 -11.73 22.67 -20.63
C ILE A 108 -11.94 22.97 -22.12
N THR A 109 -12.70 22.13 -22.83
CA THR A 109 -12.85 22.28 -24.28
C THR A 109 -13.61 23.55 -24.68
N GLU A 110 -14.68 23.90 -23.96
CA GLU A 110 -15.44 25.12 -24.20
C GLU A 110 -14.60 26.37 -23.96
N THR A 111 -13.86 26.43 -22.85
CA THR A 111 -13.05 27.61 -22.52
C THR A 111 -11.94 27.82 -23.56
N MET A 112 -11.27 26.74 -23.99
CA MET A 112 -10.27 26.80 -25.06
C MET A 112 -10.87 27.27 -26.39
N ARG A 113 -12.08 26.78 -26.76
CA ARG A 113 -12.78 27.24 -27.97
C ARG A 113 -13.18 28.72 -27.90
N ARG A 114 -13.63 29.21 -26.73
CA ARG A 114 -13.93 30.63 -26.51
C ARG A 114 -12.68 31.50 -26.66
N ALA A 115 -11.51 30.97 -26.30
CA ALA A 115 -10.21 31.58 -26.56
C ALA A 115 -9.70 31.38 -28.00
N LYS A 116 -10.56 30.92 -28.93
CA LYS A 116 -10.28 30.69 -30.36
C LYS A 116 -9.22 29.60 -30.63
N HIS A 117 -9.01 28.68 -29.69
CA HIS A 117 -8.19 27.49 -29.94
C HIS A 117 -9.04 26.34 -30.49
N ASN A 118 -8.52 25.64 -31.51
CA ASN A 118 -9.13 24.40 -32.00
C ASN A 118 -8.67 23.21 -31.14
N VAL A 119 -9.60 22.59 -30.41
CA VAL A 119 -9.32 21.46 -29.52
C VAL A 119 -9.99 20.19 -30.05
N ARG A 120 -9.16 19.17 -30.33
CA ARG A 120 -9.61 17.83 -30.69
C ARG A 120 -9.38 16.89 -29.51
N GLU A 121 -10.46 16.39 -28.93
CA GLU A 121 -10.38 15.44 -27.82
C GLU A 121 -9.80 14.09 -28.29
N SER A 122 -8.99 13.49 -27.42
CA SER A 122 -8.44 12.15 -27.61
C SER A 122 -8.17 11.53 -26.25
N ASN A 123 -8.69 10.32 -26.01
CA ASN A 123 -8.36 9.55 -24.82
C ASN A 123 -6.90 9.06 -24.92
N PRO A 124 -6.00 9.45 -24.00
CA PRO A 124 -4.60 9.03 -24.05
C PRO A 124 -4.34 7.66 -23.41
N PHE A 125 -5.31 7.08 -22.70
CA PHE A 125 -5.17 5.78 -22.04
C PHE A 125 -5.34 4.62 -23.01
N GLU A 126 -4.61 3.53 -22.78
CA GLU A 126 -4.78 2.24 -23.47
C GLU A 126 -5.45 1.17 -22.59
N ILE A 127 -5.69 1.48 -21.31
CA ILE A 127 -6.46 0.64 -20.41
C ILE A 127 -7.96 0.71 -20.75
N LEU A 128 -8.67 -0.41 -20.58
CA LEU A 128 -10.07 -0.54 -21.00
C LEU A 128 -11.03 0.28 -20.14
N LEU A 129 -10.79 0.29 -18.82
CA LEU A 129 -11.62 0.99 -17.84
C LEU A 129 -10.71 1.70 -16.84
N PRO A 130 -11.13 2.86 -16.31
CA PRO A 130 -10.39 3.54 -15.27
C PRO A 130 -10.31 2.68 -14.01
N THR A 131 -9.16 2.70 -13.33
CA THR A 131 -9.00 2.02 -12.03
C THR A 131 -9.47 2.90 -10.87
N LEU A 132 -9.64 4.19 -11.12
CA LEU A 132 -10.14 5.17 -10.16
C LEU A 132 -11.45 5.76 -10.64
N GLY A 133 -12.45 5.74 -9.74
CA GLY A 133 -13.70 6.44 -9.96
C GLY A 133 -13.59 7.94 -9.72
N ASN A 134 -14.70 8.64 -9.94
CA ASN A 134 -14.84 10.04 -9.52
C ASN A 134 -14.91 10.11 -7.99
N SER A 135 -13.77 10.39 -7.35
CA SER A 135 -13.62 10.44 -5.90
C SER A 135 -13.24 11.85 -5.44
N ARG A 136 -13.64 12.19 -4.21
CA ARG A 136 -13.18 13.39 -3.49
C ARG A 136 -11.91 13.12 -2.67
N GLU A 137 -11.33 11.93 -2.81
CA GLU A 137 -10.06 11.55 -2.19
C GLU A 137 -8.98 12.59 -2.49
N ARG A 138 -8.21 12.93 -1.46
CA ARG A 138 -7.16 13.97 -1.52
C ARG A 138 -5.76 13.38 -1.37
N SER A 139 -5.67 12.16 -0.87
CA SER A 139 -4.42 11.47 -0.64
C SER A 139 -4.02 10.70 -1.90
N PRO A 140 -2.91 11.05 -2.58
CA PRO A 140 -2.43 10.27 -3.71
C PRO A 140 -2.06 8.84 -3.30
N TYR A 141 -1.75 8.63 -2.01
CA TYR A 141 -1.45 7.32 -1.46
C TYR A 141 -2.71 6.46 -1.32
N ALA A 142 -3.82 7.01 -0.81
CA ALA A 142 -5.11 6.32 -0.80
C ALA A 142 -5.55 5.94 -2.22
N MET A 143 -5.49 6.88 -3.18
CA MET A 143 -5.82 6.61 -4.58
C MET A 143 -4.92 5.52 -5.17
N ARG A 144 -3.63 5.49 -4.81
CA ARG A 144 -2.73 4.42 -5.24
C ARG A 144 -3.17 3.05 -4.74
N ILE A 145 -3.56 2.94 -3.47
CA ILE A 145 -4.07 1.69 -2.90
C ILE A 145 -5.37 1.25 -3.60
N GLN A 146 -6.30 2.19 -3.86
CA GLN A 146 -7.53 1.92 -4.63
C GLN A 146 -7.24 1.42 -6.04
N SER A 147 -6.34 2.10 -6.77
CA SER A 147 -5.96 1.72 -8.13
C SER A 147 -5.24 0.37 -8.18
N MET A 148 -4.36 0.09 -7.23
CA MET A 148 -3.70 -1.22 -7.09
C MET A 148 -4.74 -2.32 -6.86
N TRP A 149 -5.68 -2.08 -5.94
CA TRP A 149 -6.74 -3.05 -5.65
C TRP A 149 -7.60 -3.33 -6.87
N ALA A 150 -8.14 -2.28 -7.50
CA ALA A 150 -9.00 -2.41 -8.67
C ALA A 150 -8.28 -3.06 -9.86
N GLY A 151 -7.02 -2.69 -10.10
CA GLY A 151 -6.21 -3.19 -11.20
C GLY A 151 -5.82 -4.67 -11.08
N TRP A 152 -5.70 -5.20 -9.86
CA TRP A 152 -5.23 -6.56 -9.63
C TRP A 152 -6.30 -7.54 -9.13
N ARG A 153 -7.50 -7.04 -8.80
CA ARG A 153 -8.61 -7.86 -8.30
C ARG A 153 -8.91 -9.06 -9.22
N ASN A 154 -9.03 -8.81 -10.52
CA ASN A 154 -9.39 -9.85 -11.49
C ASN A 154 -8.25 -10.84 -11.73
N ASP A 155 -6.99 -10.39 -11.63
CA ASP A 155 -5.83 -11.28 -11.73
C ASP A 155 -5.86 -12.31 -10.59
N VAL A 156 -6.17 -11.87 -9.37
CA VAL A 156 -6.34 -12.78 -8.22
C VAL A 156 -7.47 -13.78 -8.47
N LEU A 157 -8.63 -13.32 -8.92
CA LEU A 157 -9.78 -14.21 -9.20
C LEU A 157 -9.52 -15.21 -10.32
N SER A 158 -8.66 -14.85 -11.28
CA SER A 158 -8.32 -15.74 -12.40
C SER A 158 -7.39 -16.90 -12.01
N VAL A 159 -6.65 -16.75 -10.90
CA VAL A 159 -5.63 -17.72 -10.46
C VAL A 159 -6.02 -18.45 -9.18
N PHE A 160 -6.63 -17.75 -8.22
CA PHE A 160 -6.87 -18.29 -6.88
C PHE A 160 -8.07 -19.24 -6.86
N PRO A 161 -8.01 -20.39 -6.17
CA PRO A 161 -9.11 -21.34 -6.12
C PRO A 161 -10.36 -20.74 -5.47
N SER A 162 -11.55 -21.16 -5.91
CA SER A 162 -12.82 -20.73 -5.31
C SER A 162 -12.92 -21.07 -3.82
N ALA A 163 -13.65 -20.26 -3.08
CA ALA A 163 -13.83 -20.43 -1.64
C ALA A 163 -14.52 -21.77 -1.31
N PRO A 164 -13.96 -22.59 -0.39
CA PRO A 164 -14.61 -23.82 0.07
C PRO A 164 -15.97 -23.58 0.74
N GLY A 165 -16.20 -22.36 1.24
CA GLY A 165 -17.35 -22.01 2.06
C GLY A 165 -17.03 -22.12 3.55
N LEU A 166 -17.79 -21.40 4.37
CA LEU A 166 -17.54 -21.34 5.82
C LEU A 166 -17.63 -22.74 6.45
N PRO A 167 -16.77 -23.04 7.43
CA PRO A 167 -16.80 -24.32 8.13
C PRO A 167 -18.13 -24.51 8.87
N LYS A 168 -18.68 -25.73 8.80
CA LYS A 168 -19.92 -26.08 9.52
C LYS A 168 -19.75 -26.03 11.04
N ILE A 169 -18.54 -26.36 11.52
CA ILE A 169 -18.19 -26.41 12.94
C ILE A 169 -16.97 -25.50 13.12
N PRO A 170 -17.15 -24.24 13.56
CA PRO A 170 -16.06 -23.29 13.75
C PRO A 170 -14.96 -23.82 14.66
N ASP A 171 -15.30 -24.53 15.73
CA ASP A 171 -14.31 -25.07 16.68
C ASP A 171 -13.37 -26.10 16.05
N GLU A 172 -13.85 -26.93 15.11
CA GLU A 172 -12.98 -27.85 14.35
C GLU A 172 -12.04 -27.11 13.39
N TYR A 173 -12.48 -25.97 12.84
CA TYR A 173 -11.60 -25.12 12.05
C TYR A 173 -10.51 -24.49 12.93
N LEU A 174 -10.87 -23.99 14.10
CA LEU A 174 -9.95 -23.43 15.08
C LEU A 174 -8.96 -24.48 15.63
N GLY A 175 -9.39 -25.72 15.84
CA GLY A 175 -8.50 -26.83 16.23
C GLY A 175 -7.46 -27.14 15.16
N ARG A 176 -7.85 -27.17 13.89
CA ARG A 176 -6.91 -27.35 12.76
C ARG A 176 -5.90 -26.21 12.61
N ILE A 177 -6.23 -25.01 13.09
CA ILE A 177 -5.27 -23.91 13.18
C ILE A 177 -4.21 -24.22 14.25
N ASP A 178 -4.60 -24.72 15.42
CA ASP A 178 -3.65 -25.06 16.50
C ASP A 178 -2.65 -26.13 16.07
N GLU A 179 -3.12 -27.17 15.37
CA GLU A 179 -2.28 -28.25 14.82
C GLU A 179 -1.17 -27.73 13.90
N ARG A 180 -1.38 -26.56 13.30
CA ARG A 180 -0.44 -25.92 12.35
C ARG A 180 0.47 -24.89 13.01
N TYR A 181 0.27 -24.56 14.28
CA TYR A 181 0.98 -23.47 14.97
C TYR A 181 2.51 -23.63 14.90
N VAL A 182 3.05 -24.80 15.23
CA VAL A 182 4.52 -25.00 15.30
C VAL A 182 5.16 -24.75 13.93
N ALA A 183 4.59 -25.36 12.89
CA ALA A 183 5.07 -25.18 11.52
C ALA A 183 4.89 -23.72 11.02
N ASP A 184 3.79 -23.07 11.38
CA ASP A 184 3.54 -21.67 11.04
C ASP A 184 4.56 -20.74 11.70
N ALA A 185 4.75 -20.87 13.02
CA ALA A 185 5.71 -20.09 13.78
C ALA A 185 7.14 -20.30 13.27
N TYR A 186 7.55 -21.55 13.01
CA TYR A 186 8.87 -21.87 12.47
C TYR A 186 9.13 -21.12 11.16
N ASN A 187 8.24 -21.27 10.18
CA ASN A 187 8.45 -20.66 8.86
C ASN A 187 8.34 -19.12 8.93
N SER A 188 7.33 -18.63 9.64
CA SER A 188 7.06 -17.19 9.75
C SER A 188 8.18 -16.44 10.47
N LEU A 189 8.78 -17.02 11.52
CA LEU A 189 9.91 -16.41 12.21
C LEU A 189 11.21 -16.56 11.41
N SER A 190 11.44 -17.73 10.80
CA SER A 190 12.65 -17.97 10.00
C SER A 190 12.74 -17.01 8.81
N ILE A 191 11.63 -16.73 8.12
CA ILE A 191 11.58 -15.75 7.01
C ILE A 191 12.10 -14.36 7.42
N GLU A 192 11.88 -13.97 8.68
CA GLU A 192 12.36 -12.70 9.23
C GLU A 192 13.80 -12.78 9.77
N GLY A 193 14.45 -13.95 9.66
CA GLY A 193 15.84 -14.21 10.04
C GLY A 193 16.06 -14.69 11.47
N TYR A 194 15.01 -15.01 12.23
CA TYR A 194 15.14 -15.58 13.58
C TYR A 194 15.64 -17.03 13.51
N GLN A 195 16.42 -17.45 14.51
CA GLN A 195 16.94 -18.81 14.62
C GLN A 195 16.07 -19.62 15.60
N VAL A 196 15.00 -20.22 15.08
CA VAL A 196 14.02 -20.96 15.89
C VAL A 196 13.95 -22.44 15.49
N ASN A 197 13.59 -23.30 16.44
CA ASN A 197 13.29 -24.70 16.20
C ASN A 197 11.99 -25.10 16.92
N ASP A 198 11.48 -26.30 16.62
CA ASP A 198 10.21 -26.80 17.16
C ASP A 198 10.23 -26.85 18.70
N GLU A 199 11.34 -27.29 19.31
CA GLU A 199 11.50 -27.36 20.76
C GLU A 199 11.35 -25.99 21.44
N LEU A 200 12.00 -24.95 20.88
CA LEU A 200 11.90 -23.58 21.38
C LEU A 200 10.47 -23.06 21.25
N ILE A 201 9.84 -23.25 20.09
CA ILE A 201 8.49 -22.78 19.81
C ILE A 201 7.49 -23.43 20.77
N GLU A 202 7.60 -24.74 21.00
CA GLU A 202 6.74 -25.46 21.95
C GLU A 202 6.98 -25.03 23.39
N ARG A 203 8.25 -24.89 23.81
CA ARG A 203 8.61 -24.48 25.17
C ARG A 203 7.99 -23.13 25.51
N VAL A 204 8.09 -22.19 24.58
CA VAL A 204 7.58 -20.83 24.71
C VAL A 204 6.04 -20.79 24.69
N ALA A 205 5.40 -21.64 23.88
CA ALA A 205 3.94 -21.78 23.85
C ALA A 205 3.38 -22.35 25.18
N LYS A 206 4.08 -23.31 25.79
CA LYS A 206 3.72 -23.94 27.08
C LYS A 206 3.91 -23.01 28.29
N GLY A 207 4.52 -21.83 28.11
CA GLY A 207 4.72 -20.84 29.17
C GLY A 207 5.95 -21.09 30.05
N ASN A 208 6.83 -22.03 29.66
CA ASN A 208 8.07 -22.35 30.36
C ASN A 208 9.21 -21.40 29.97
N TRP A 209 8.93 -20.09 29.95
CA TRP A 209 9.88 -19.03 29.61
C TRP A 209 9.59 -17.81 30.50
N ASN A 210 10.58 -17.39 31.29
CA ASN A 210 10.43 -16.30 32.25
C ASN A 210 11.61 -15.29 32.17
N PRO A 211 11.49 -14.21 31.37
CA PRO A 211 12.54 -13.22 31.20
C PRO A 211 12.73 -12.31 32.41
N GLU A 212 11.79 -12.31 33.36
CA GLU A 212 11.88 -11.51 34.58
C GLU A 212 12.79 -12.18 35.61
N GLU A 213 12.86 -13.51 35.61
CA GLU A 213 13.61 -14.30 36.60
C GLU A 213 14.84 -15.02 36.01
N ASP A 214 14.86 -15.33 34.71
CA ASP A 214 15.98 -16.01 34.05
C ASP A 214 16.78 -15.05 33.14
N ALA A 215 18.03 -14.78 33.52
CA ALA A 215 18.95 -13.93 32.76
C ALA A 215 19.31 -14.52 31.38
N LYS A 216 19.19 -15.83 31.19
CA LYS A 216 19.39 -16.52 29.91
C LYS A 216 18.21 -16.27 28.97
N ASP A 217 17.00 -16.20 29.50
CA ASP A 217 15.77 -15.91 28.75
C ASP A 217 15.65 -14.41 28.40
N LYS A 218 16.18 -13.53 29.25
CA LYS A 218 16.14 -12.07 29.07
C LYS A 218 16.91 -11.56 27.84
N GLY A 219 17.96 -12.28 27.43
CA GLY A 219 18.80 -11.93 26.27
C GLY A 219 18.47 -12.70 24.98
N ASP A 220 17.56 -13.66 25.04
CA ASP A 220 17.26 -14.55 23.91
C ASP A 220 16.21 -13.92 22.98
N ARG A 221 16.73 -13.19 21.98
CA ARG A 221 15.93 -12.52 20.94
C ARG A 221 15.00 -13.50 20.21
N ASP A 222 15.44 -14.73 19.95
CA ASP A 222 14.66 -15.72 19.21
C ASP A 222 13.51 -16.26 20.07
N ALA A 223 13.76 -16.52 21.36
CA ALA A 223 12.72 -16.91 22.31
C ALA A 223 11.66 -15.82 22.50
N MET A 224 12.07 -14.55 22.60
CA MET A 224 11.14 -13.41 22.68
C MET A 224 10.28 -13.27 21.44
N ALA A 225 10.88 -13.39 20.26
CA ALA A 225 10.15 -13.36 19.00
C ALA A 225 9.13 -14.50 18.92
N ALA A 226 9.52 -15.71 19.31
CA ALA A 226 8.61 -16.85 19.41
C ALA A 226 7.47 -16.61 20.41
N ARG A 227 7.75 -15.95 21.54
CA ARG A 227 6.74 -15.66 22.58
C ARG A 227 5.72 -14.65 22.09
N GLY A 228 6.20 -13.58 21.47
CA GLY A 228 5.34 -12.55 20.91
C GLY A 228 4.49 -13.13 19.77
N TYR A 229 5.09 -13.97 18.93
CA TYR A 229 4.38 -14.66 17.85
C TYR A 229 3.24 -15.54 18.39
N PHE A 230 3.50 -16.31 19.45
CA PHE A 230 2.47 -17.12 20.11
C PHE A 230 1.30 -16.28 20.64
N ARG A 231 1.60 -15.16 21.30
CA ARG A 231 0.57 -14.26 21.84
C ARG A 231 -0.29 -13.67 20.73
N ALA A 232 0.34 -13.11 19.69
CA ALA A 232 -0.36 -12.59 18.52
C ALA A 232 -1.17 -13.67 17.79
N PHE A 233 -0.64 -14.89 17.66
CA PHE A 233 -1.36 -16.02 17.06
C PHE A 233 -2.67 -16.34 17.78
N ARG A 234 -2.67 -16.31 19.13
CA ARG A 234 -3.88 -16.53 19.93
C ARG A 234 -4.95 -15.45 19.68
N ASP A 235 -4.54 -14.19 19.57
CA ASP A 235 -5.47 -13.08 19.30
C ASP A 235 -6.01 -13.11 17.88
N VAL A 236 -5.18 -13.50 16.91
CA VAL A 236 -5.61 -13.74 15.53
C VAL A 236 -6.63 -14.87 15.49
N LYS A 237 -6.41 -15.95 16.25
CA LYS A 237 -7.38 -17.05 16.37
C LYS A 237 -8.71 -16.59 16.99
N ALA A 238 -8.66 -15.73 18.01
CA ALA A 238 -9.87 -15.11 18.57
C ALA A 238 -10.59 -14.23 17.54
N SER A 239 -9.84 -13.49 16.73
CA SER A 239 -10.38 -12.69 15.63
C SER A 239 -11.03 -13.57 14.57
N ILE A 240 -10.42 -14.71 14.22
CA ILE A 240 -10.99 -15.69 13.30
C ILE A 240 -12.30 -16.27 13.87
N ALA A 241 -12.38 -16.54 15.18
CA ALA A 241 -13.61 -17.00 15.80
C ALA A 241 -14.77 -15.99 15.60
N ALA A 242 -14.50 -14.69 15.75
CA ALA A 242 -15.47 -13.62 15.47
C ALA A 242 -15.86 -13.54 13.97
N ILE A 243 -14.90 -13.77 13.06
CA ILE A 243 -15.20 -13.83 11.63
C ILE A 243 -16.11 -15.02 11.31
N LEU A 244 -15.84 -16.18 11.89
CA LEU A 244 -16.63 -17.40 11.69
C LEU A 244 -18.02 -17.31 12.33
N SER A 245 -18.24 -16.45 13.32
CA SER A 245 -19.56 -16.15 13.89
C SER A 245 -20.38 -15.15 13.06
N GLY A 246 -19.82 -14.65 11.94
CA GLY A 246 -20.52 -13.83 10.96
C GLY A 246 -20.15 -12.33 10.99
N GLU A 247 -19.18 -11.92 11.79
CA GLU A 247 -18.69 -10.54 11.74
C GLU A 247 -17.94 -10.24 10.42
N ASN A 248 -17.98 -8.99 9.97
CA ASN A 248 -17.26 -8.58 8.76
C ASN A 248 -15.74 -8.72 8.98
N ALA A 249 -15.09 -9.54 8.16
CA ALA A 249 -13.67 -9.85 8.30
C ALA A 249 -12.75 -8.62 8.25
N GLY A 250 -13.02 -7.68 7.35
CA GLY A 250 -12.25 -6.44 7.25
C GLY A 250 -12.41 -5.55 8.48
N GLU A 251 -13.63 -5.45 9.04
CA GLU A 251 -13.88 -4.71 10.28
C GLU A 251 -13.18 -5.32 11.50
N VAL A 252 -13.24 -6.66 11.63
CA VAL A 252 -12.54 -7.38 12.70
C VAL A 252 -11.04 -7.13 12.61
N ALA A 253 -10.45 -7.31 11.43
CA ALA A 253 -9.03 -7.09 11.22
C ALA A 253 -8.62 -5.62 11.45
N ARG A 254 -9.43 -4.65 11.01
CA ARG A 254 -9.18 -3.21 11.24
C ARG A 254 -9.07 -2.91 12.73
N LYS A 255 -9.98 -3.45 13.56
CA LYS A 255 -9.97 -3.22 15.01
C LYS A 255 -8.82 -3.95 15.71
N ALA A 256 -8.46 -5.14 15.23
CA ALA A 256 -7.55 -6.04 15.93
C ALA A 256 -6.06 -5.87 15.55
N HIS A 257 -5.72 -5.35 14.36
CA HIS A 257 -4.33 -5.37 13.87
C HIS A 257 -3.31 -4.62 14.75
N HIS A 258 -3.72 -3.57 15.47
CA HIS A 258 -2.87 -2.91 16.46
C HIS A 258 -2.64 -3.78 17.70
N HIS A 259 -3.66 -4.53 18.12
CA HIS A 259 -3.54 -5.45 19.24
C HIS A 259 -2.63 -6.64 18.90
N TRP A 260 -2.79 -7.23 17.71
CA TRP A 260 -1.88 -8.27 17.20
C TRP A 260 -0.43 -7.79 17.20
N TYR A 261 -0.19 -6.55 16.76
CA TYR A 261 1.13 -5.93 16.79
C TYR A 261 1.65 -5.72 18.22
N GLY A 262 0.79 -5.25 19.12
CA GLY A 262 1.11 -5.13 20.54
C GLY A 262 1.55 -6.44 21.16
N GLU A 263 0.79 -7.52 20.98
CA GLU A 263 1.15 -8.85 21.49
C GLU A 263 2.44 -9.41 20.85
N LEU A 264 2.65 -9.13 19.56
CA LEU A 264 3.84 -9.57 18.84
C LEU A 264 5.13 -9.01 19.46
N PHE A 265 5.09 -7.79 20.01
CA PHE A 265 6.27 -7.10 20.54
C PHE A 265 6.25 -6.87 22.06
N ALA A 266 5.16 -7.19 22.76
CA ALA A 266 5.07 -7.05 24.21
C ALA A 266 6.22 -7.72 24.99
N PRO A 267 6.69 -8.94 24.62
CA PRO A 267 7.88 -9.52 25.26
C PRO A 267 9.14 -8.68 25.06
N SER A 268 9.36 -8.15 23.85
CA SER A 268 10.52 -7.30 23.53
C SER A 268 10.48 -5.95 24.26
N VAL A 269 9.29 -5.40 24.50
CA VAL A 269 9.12 -4.19 25.33
C VAL A 269 9.43 -4.49 26.79
N THR A 270 8.92 -5.62 27.31
CA THR A 270 9.18 -6.04 28.70
C THR A 270 10.68 -6.24 28.95
N ALA A 271 11.40 -6.76 27.96
CA ALA A 271 12.85 -6.92 28.02
C ALA A 271 13.65 -5.63 27.80
N GLY A 272 13.01 -4.50 27.48
CA GLY A 272 13.67 -3.22 27.21
C GLY A 272 14.41 -3.15 25.88
N ILE A 273 14.07 -4.01 24.92
CA ILE A 273 14.66 -4.02 23.56
C ILE A 273 13.91 -3.07 22.63
N VAL A 274 12.60 -2.98 22.82
CA VAL A 274 11.70 -2.12 22.05
C VAL A 274 11.14 -1.06 22.98
N GLU A 275 11.20 0.19 22.56
CA GLU A 275 10.63 1.29 23.33
C GLU A 275 9.09 1.21 23.35
N PRO A 276 8.42 1.37 24.51
CA PRO A 276 6.97 1.25 24.62
C PRO A 276 6.19 2.13 23.63
N HIS A 277 6.72 3.34 23.33
CA HIS A 277 6.06 4.27 22.41
C HIS A 277 5.99 3.74 20.97
N GLN A 278 6.78 2.74 20.59
CA GLN A 278 6.71 2.11 19.27
C GLN A 278 5.46 1.26 19.10
N LEU A 279 4.78 0.86 20.18
CA LEU A 279 3.51 0.12 20.14
C LEU A 279 2.26 1.03 20.12
N ALA A 280 2.44 2.35 20.19
CA ALA A 280 1.33 3.30 20.28
C ALA A 280 0.50 3.44 18.99
N GLY A 281 1.00 2.93 17.85
CA GLY A 281 0.33 3.03 16.57
C GLY A 281 1.28 2.79 15.40
N TYR A 282 1.00 3.45 14.27
CA TYR A 282 1.89 3.40 13.11
C TYR A 282 3.21 4.12 13.38
N ARG A 283 4.26 3.70 12.65
CA ARG A 283 5.60 4.23 12.82
C ARG A 283 5.66 5.74 12.59
N SER A 284 6.47 6.41 13.39
CA SER A 284 6.69 7.86 13.34
C SER A 284 7.88 8.27 12.46
N GLY A 285 8.65 7.31 11.94
CA GLY A 285 9.87 7.57 11.19
C GLY A 285 9.96 6.77 9.88
N PRO A 286 10.91 7.14 9.01
CA PRO A 286 11.19 6.38 7.79
C PRO A 286 11.81 5.02 8.14
N ILE A 287 11.59 4.05 7.26
CA ILE A 287 12.24 2.73 7.31
C ILE A 287 12.66 2.31 5.91
N PHE A 288 13.66 1.44 5.83
CA PHE A 288 14.16 0.88 4.59
C PHE A 288 14.13 -0.64 4.68
N ILE A 289 13.63 -1.28 3.62
CA ILE A 289 13.60 -2.74 3.53
C ILE A 289 14.90 -3.18 2.87
N ARG A 290 15.71 -3.95 3.59
CA ARG A 290 16.98 -4.48 3.04
C ARG A 290 16.70 -5.35 1.82
N ASN A 291 17.57 -5.25 0.82
CA ASN A 291 17.49 -6.01 -0.44
C ASN A 291 16.20 -5.79 -1.24
N SER A 292 15.48 -4.69 -1.00
CA SER A 292 14.28 -4.32 -1.75
C SER A 292 14.46 -2.96 -2.41
N MET A 293 14.01 -2.85 -3.65
CA MET A 293 13.90 -1.56 -4.35
C MET A 293 12.62 -0.80 -3.95
N HIS A 294 11.73 -1.44 -3.17
CA HIS A 294 10.53 -0.79 -2.67
C HIS A 294 10.88 0.22 -1.57
N THR A 295 10.36 1.43 -1.71
CA THR A 295 10.38 2.44 -0.66
C THR A 295 9.01 2.48 0.02
N PRO A 296 8.92 2.10 1.30
CA PRO A 296 7.69 2.19 2.07
C PRO A 296 7.09 3.59 2.11
N LEU A 297 5.77 3.67 2.35
CA LEU A 297 5.06 4.94 2.37
C LEU A 297 5.62 5.88 3.47
N PRO A 298 5.65 7.20 3.25
CA PRO A 298 6.04 8.13 4.30
C PRO A 298 5.01 8.14 5.43
N ARG A 299 5.40 8.60 6.62
CA ARG A 299 4.57 8.61 7.83
C ARG A 299 3.21 9.28 7.58
N GLU A 300 3.23 10.41 6.88
CA GLU A 300 2.08 11.26 6.61
C GLU A 300 1.03 10.56 5.74
N ALA A 301 1.41 9.49 5.04
CA ALA A 301 0.54 8.71 4.18
C ALA A 301 -0.07 7.48 4.87
N LEU A 302 0.44 7.08 6.04
CA LEU A 302 0.10 5.79 6.65
C LEU A 302 -1.36 5.71 7.05
N ALA A 303 -1.90 6.77 7.67
CA ALA A 303 -3.29 6.78 8.12
C ALA A 303 -4.26 6.60 6.94
N ASP A 304 -4.17 7.47 5.93
CA ASP A 304 -5.03 7.42 4.75
C ASP A 304 -4.92 6.09 4.00
N ALA A 305 -3.69 5.58 3.83
CA ALA A 305 -3.45 4.33 3.11
C ALA A 305 -3.99 3.10 3.87
N MET A 306 -3.81 3.06 5.19
CA MET A 306 -4.31 1.95 6.03
C MET A 306 -5.83 1.99 6.17
N GLU A 307 -6.42 3.17 6.35
CA GLU A 307 -7.88 3.33 6.34
C GLU A 307 -8.47 2.85 5.01
N THR A 308 -7.87 3.28 3.89
CA THR A 308 -8.27 2.87 2.54
C THR A 308 -8.15 1.36 2.37
N LEU A 309 -7.03 0.75 2.79
CA LEU A 309 -6.81 -0.68 2.69
C LEU A 309 -7.90 -1.47 3.44
N PHE A 310 -8.18 -1.11 4.70
CA PHE A 310 -9.21 -1.81 5.46
C PHE A 310 -10.62 -1.56 4.92
N ASN A 311 -10.91 -0.38 4.36
CA ASN A 311 -12.17 -0.11 3.66
C ASN A 311 -12.36 -1.06 2.48
N LEU A 312 -11.31 -1.26 1.67
CA LEU A 312 -11.33 -2.19 0.55
C LEU A 312 -11.50 -3.64 1.00
N ILE A 313 -10.78 -4.07 2.05
CA ILE A 313 -10.92 -5.43 2.61
C ILE A 313 -12.35 -5.65 3.13
N ALA A 314 -12.94 -4.68 3.82
CA ALA A 314 -14.27 -4.79 4.40
C ALA A 314 -15.38 -4.85 3.33
N GLN A 315 -15.20 -4.15 2.21
CA GLN A 315 -16.17 -4.07 1.11
C GLN A 315 -16.02 -5.18 0.06
N GLU A 316 -14.83 -5.77 -0.07
CA GLU A 316 -14.58 -6.84 -1.04
C GLU A 316 -15.39 -8.09 -0.70
N PRO A 317 -16.27 -8.61 -1.58
CA PRO A 317 -17.00 -9.83 -1.30
C PRO A 317 -16.13 -11.10 -1.37
N GLU A 318 -15.06 -11.10 -2.16
CA GLU A 318 -14.27 -12.31 -2.46
C GLU A 318 -13.15 -12.54 -1.41
N PRO A 319 -13.21 -13.62 -0.60
CA PRO A 319 -12.21 -13.85 0.45
C PRO A 319 -10.79 -14.06 -0.10
N ALA A 320 -10.66 -14.63 -1.30
CA ALA A 320 -9.38 -14.77 -2.00
C ALA A 320 -8.72 -13.40 -2.27
N VAL A 321 -9.50 -12.44 -2.75
CA VAL A 321 -9.02 -11.08 -3.03
C VAL A 321 -8.63 -10.38 -1.74
N ARG A 322 -9.47 -10.49 -0.69
CA ARG A 322 -9.14 -9.97 0.65
C ARG A 322 -7.80 -10.51 1.15
N ALA A 323 -7.57 -11.82 1.02
CA ALA A 323 -6.36 -12.46 1.52
C ALA A 323 -5.11 -12.03 0.75
N VAL A 324 -5.14 -12.11 -0.58
CA VAL A 324 -3.97 -11.84 -1.42
C VAL A 324 -3.64 -10.34 -1.44
N LEU A 325 -4.62 -9.48 -1.77
CA LEU A 325 -4.38 -8.04 -1.87
C LEU A 325 -4.27 -7.39 -0.49
N GLY A 326 -5.03 -7.85 0.50
CA GLY A 326 -4.91 -7.39 1.88
C GLY A 326 -3.51 -7.60 2.42
N HIS A 327 -2.95 -8.81 2.27
CA HIS A 327 -1.57 -9.10 2.66
C HIS A 327 -0.56 -8.27 1.86
N HIS A 328 -0.63 -8.30 0.53
CA HIS A 328 0.34 -7.62 -0.32
C HIS A 328 0.37 -6.11 -0.05
N LEU A 329 -0.79 -5.46 0.03
CA LEU A 329 -0.88 -4.01 0.23
C LEU A 329 -0.54 -3.61 1.67
N PHE A 330 -0.83 -4.45 2.67
CA PHE A 330 -0.37 -4.19 4.04
C PHE A 330 1.15 -4.12 4.12
N VAL A 331 1.85 -5.11 3.53
CA VAL A 331 3.32 -5.15 3.54
C VAL A 331 3.92 -4.07 2.62
N PHE A 332 3.23 -3.69 1.55
CA PHE A 332 3.58 -2.54 0.70
C PHE A 332 3.51 -1.21 1.47
N ILE A 333 2.45 -0.97 2.25
CA ILE A 333 2.32 0.23 3.08
C ILE A 333 3.39 0.24 4.17
N HIS A 334 3.64 -0.92 4.78
CA HIS A 334 4.64 -1.12 5.84
C HIS A 334 4.41 -0.18 7.05
N PRO A 335 3.26 -0.32 7.73
CA PRO A 335 2.81 0.63 8.75
C PRO A 335 3.62 0.64 10.06
N TYR A 336 4.40 -0.40 10.36
CA TYR A 336 5.16 -0.53 11.60
C TYR A 336 6.68 -0.50 11.39
N PHE A 337 7.46 -0.29 12.46
CA PHE A 337 8.93 -0.29 12.39
C PHE A 337 9.52 -1.68 12.08
N ASP A 338 8.87 -2.74 12.59
CA ASP A 338 9.19 -4.16 12.35
C ASP A 338 7.88 -4.97 12.42
N GLY A 339 7.90 -6.24 12.03
CA GLY A 339 6.78 -7.18 12.20
C GLY A 339 5.73 -7.12 11.09
N ASN A 340 5.89 -6.26 10.09
CA ASN A 340 4.95 -6.11 8.99
C ASN A 340 4.71 -7.41 8.22
N GLY A 341 5.75 -8.23 8.00
CA GLY A 341 5.62 -9.54 7.37
C GLY A 341 4.78 -10.51 8.21
N ARG A 342 5.05 -10.60 9.51
CA ARG A 342 4.32 -11.46 10.46
C ARG A 342 2.85 -11.07 10.58
N ILE A 343 2.57 -9.78 10.78
CA ILE A 343 1.19 -9.27 10.83
C ILE A 343 0.49 -9.41 9.46
N GLY A 344 1.21 -9.20 8.36
CA GLY A 344 0.69 -9.41 7.01
C GLY A 344 0.24 -10.85 6.75
N ARG A 345 1.02 -11.84 7.21
CA ARG A 345 0.66 -13.27 7.14
C ARG A 345 -0.53 -13.63 8.04
N PHE A 346 -0.62 -13.03 9.22
CA PHE A 346 -1.82 -13.16 10.06
C PHE A 346 -3.07 -12.56 9.43
N LEU A 347 -2.95 -11.36 8.84
CA LEU A 347 -4.04 -10.73 8.09
C LEU A 347 -4.47 -11.60 6.91
N MET A 348 -3.52 -12.15 6.15
CA MET A 348 -3.79 -13.10 5.07
C MET A 348 -4.64 -14.27 5.56
N ASN A 349 -4.21 -14.93 6.65
CA ASN A 349 -4.90 -16.09 7.18
C ASN A 349 -6.27 -15.76 7.78
N ALA A 350 -6.44 -14.60 8.41
CA ALA A 350 -7.76 -14.14 8.87
C ALA A 350 -8.72 -13.96 7.69
N MET A 351 -8.25 -13.43 6.55
CA MET A 351 -9.06 -13.28 5.35
C MET A 351 -9.35 -14.62 4.67
N LEU A 352 -8.39 -15.54 4.64
CA LEU A 352 -8.60 -16.91 4.17
C LEU A 352 -9.67 -17.63 5.00
N ALA A 353 -9.67 -17.46 6.31
CA ALA A 353 -10.70 -18.02 7.19
C ALA A 353 -12.10 -17.50 6.86
N SER A 354 -12.23 -16.24 6.40
CA SER A 354 -13.51 -15.67 5.98
C SER A 354 -14.14 -16.35 4.76
N GLY A 355 -13.38 -17.18 4.03
CA GLY A 355 -13.88 -18.05 2.94
C GLY A 355 -13.82 -19.54 3.25
N GLY A 356 -13.41 -19.91 4.47
CA GLY A 356 -13.21 -21.31 4.89
C GLY A 356 -11.98 -21.99 4.27
N TYR A 357 -11.05 -21.22 3.69
CA TYR A 357 -9.76 -21.76 3.25
C TYR A 357 -8.95 -22.25 4.46
N PRO A 358 -8.08 -23.26 4.30
CA PRO A 358 -7.23 -23.73 5.40
C PRO A 358 -6.21 -22.66 5.79
N TRP A 359 -5.79 -22.69 7.06
CA TRP A 359 -4.63 -21.91 7.53
C TRP A 359 -3.42 -22.23 6.67
N THR A 360 -2.90 -21.24 5.98
CA THR A 360 -1.87 -21.38 4.96
C THR A 360 -0.53 -20.88 5.49
N ILE A 361 0.48 -21.75 5.39
CA ILE A 361 1.86 -21.48 5.81
C ILE A 361 2.69 -21.18 4.57
N ILE A 362 3.29 -19.99 4.52
CA ILE A 362 4.31 -19.66 3.53
C ILE A 362 5.61 -20.28 4.02
N ARG A 363 6.20 -21.16 3.21
CA ARG A 363 7.44 -21.86 3.56
C ARG A 363 8.67 -21.06 3.16
N MET A 364 9.72 -21.17 3.96
CA MET A 364 11.07 -20.69 3.61
C MET A 364 11.66 -21.48 2.45
#